data_AF-A0A4Q3YGD7-F1
#
_entry.id   AF-A0A4Q3YGD7-F1
#
_cell.length_a   1.000
_cell.length_b   1.000
_cell.length_c   1.000
_cell.angle_alpha   90.00
_cell.angle_beta   90.00
_cell.angle_gamma   90.00
#
_symmetry.space_group_name_H-M   'P 1'
#
loop_
_entity.id
_entity.type
_entity.pdbx_description
1 polymer ?
#
loop_
_entity_poly.entity_id
_entity_poly.type
_entity_poly.pdbx_seq_one_letter_code
_entity_poly.pdbx_strand_id
1 'polypeptide(L)' 'VPASSTLGVHNLDRFWRDARTHTLHDPVRWKYHAVGQFYLNDIQPPMHSWI' A
#
# COMPACT_ATOMS: atom_id res chain seq x y z
N VAL A 1 -30.98 -6.04 -13.05
CA VAL A 1 -30.63 -4.78 -12.37
C VAL A 1 -29.24 -4.96 -11.78
N PRO A 2 -28.24 -4.12 -12.09
CA PRO A 2 -26.93 -4.19 -11.45
C PRO A 2 -27.06 -4.02 -9.93
N ALA A 3 -26.16 -4.63 -9.16
CA ALA A 3 -26.16 -4.52 -7.70
C ALA A 3 -25.99 -3.06 -7.28
N SER A 4 -26.78 -2.60 -6.29
CA SER A 4 -26.81 -1.18 -5.85
C SER A 4 -25.41 -0.61 -5.56
N SER A 5 -24.55 -1.40 -4.91
CA SER A 5 -23.18 -1.02 -4.58
C SER A 5 -22.24 -0.81 -5.78
N THR A 6 -22.57 -1.37 -6.94
CA THR A 6 -21.78 -1.26 -8.18
C THR A 6 -22.28 -0.18 -9.13
N LEU A 7 -23.36 0.52 -8.76
CA LEU A 7 -23.90 1.60 -9.58
C LEU A 7 -22.93 2.79 -9.62
N GLY A 8 -22.64 3.28 -10.83
CA GLY A 8 -21.74 4.42 -11.04
C GLY A 8 -22.16 5.70 -10.32
N VAL A 9 -23.45 5.87 -10.02
CA VAL A 9 -23.95 7.02 -9.23
C VAL A 9 -23.38 7.07 -7.81
N HIS A 10 -23.03 5.93 -7.23
CA HIS A 10 -22.45 5.88 -5.90
C HIS A 10 -20.93 6.12 -5.92
N ASN A 11 -20.27 5.87 -7.05
CA ASN A 11 -18.84 6.14 -7.28
C ASN A 11 -17.94 5.61 -6.14
N LEU A 12 -18.26 4.40 -5.65
CA LEU A 12 -17.56 3.78 -4.52
C LEU A 12 -16.22 3.17 -4.94
N ASP A 13 -16.07 2.85 -6.22
CA ASP A 13 -14.83 2.38 -6.83
C ASP A 13 -13.70 3.42 -6.75
N ARG A 14 -14.04 4.72 -6.58
CA ARG A 14 -13.04 5.80 -6.42
C ARG A 14 -12.09 5.51 -5.26
N PHE A 15 -12.60 5.06 -4.12
CA PHE A 15 -11.79 4.85 -2.92
C PHE A 15 -10.74 3.77 -3.13
N TRP A 16 -11.12 2.72 -3.86
CA TRP A 16 -10.19 1.66 -4.23
C TRP A 16 -9.15 2.13 -5.25
N ARG A 17 -9.56 2.91 -6.26
CA ARG A 17 -8.64 3.45 -7.28
C ARG A 17 -7.62 4.42 -6.66
N ASP A 18 -8.08 5.27 -5.76
CA ASP A 18 -7.24 6.24 -5.05
C ASP A 18 -6.25 5.51 -4.13
N ALA A 19 -6.74 4.55 -3.32
CA ALA A 19 -5.88 3.74 -2.46
C ALA A 19 -4.85 2.94 -3.28
N ARG A 20 -5.25 2.37 -4.42
CA ARG A 20 -4.35 1.59 -5.28
C ARG A 20 -3.29 2.44 -5.95
N THR A 21 -3.64 3.68 -6.31
CA THR A 21 -2.68 4.65 -6.86
C THR A 21 -1.71 5.12 -5.78
N HIS A 22 -2.22 5.46 -4.60
CA HIS A 22 -1.41 5.95 -3.48
C HIS A 22 -0.40 4.91 -2.98
N THR A 23 -0.82 3.65 -2.86
CA THR A 23 0.04 2.55 -2.36
C THR A 23 1.16 2.16 -3.33
N LEU A 24 1.13 2.62 -4.58
CA LEU A 24 2.20 2.36 -5.55
C LEU A 24 3.45 3.21 -5.29
N HIS A 25 3.31 4.34 -4.59
CA HIS A 25 4.41 5.26 -4.28
C HIS A 25 5.56 4.57 -3.52
N ASP A 26 5.23 3.75 -2.53
CA ASP A 26 6.21 3.02 -1.71
C ASP A 26 6.05 1.52 -1.92
N PRO A 27 7.06 0.80 -2.44
CA PRO A 27 6.95 -0.63 -2.63
C PRO A 27 6.80 -1.36 -1.28
N VAL A 28 5.58 -1.79 -0.91
CA VAL A 28 5.32 -2.47 0.38
C VAL A 28 6.29 -3.64 0.66
N ARG A 29 6.76 -4.31 -0.40
CA ARG A 29 7.77 -5.39 -0.30
C ARG A 29 9.00 -4.99 0.49
N TRP A 30 9.56 -3.78 0.30
CA TRP A 30 10.79 -3.38 0.99
C TRP A 30 10.58 -3.22 2.50
N LYS A 31 9.37 -2.82 2.92
CA LYS A 31 9.04 -2.64 4.33
C LYS A 31 9.14 -3.95 5.11
N TYR A 32 8.72 -5.07 4.53
CA TYR A 32 8.86 -6.37 5.18
C TYR A 32 10.31 -6.83 5.31
N HIS A 33 11.14 -6.55 4.30
CA HIS A 33 12.57 -6.84 4.38
C HIS A 33 13.26 -6.04 5.49
N ALA A 34 12.97 -4.74 5.58
CA ALA A 34 13.48 -3.86 6.62
C ALA A 34 13.06 -4.31 8.03
N VAL A 35 11.79 -4.66 8.21
CA VAL A 35 11.26 -5.18 9.49
C VAL A 35 11.94 -6.51 9.85
N GLY A 36 12.10 -7.42 8.88
CA GLY A 36 12.78 -8.70 9.10
C GLY A 36 14.25 -8.50 9.48
N GLN A 37 14.97 -7.58 8.84
CA GLN A 37 16.36 -7.27 9.17
C GLN A 37 16.53 -6.70 10.58
N PHE A 38 15.58 -5.87 11.03
CA PHE A 38 15.59 -5.36 12.40
C PHE A 38 15.41 -6.48 13.43
N TYR A 39 14.39 -7.33 13.27
CA TYR A 39 14.10 -8.38 14.25
C TYR A 39 15.06 -9.57 14.22
N LEU A 40 15.65 -9.88 13.06
CA LEU A 40 16.51 -11.06 12.91
C LEU A 40 18.01 -10.75 13.04
N ASN A 41 18.43 -9.53 12.70
CA ASN A 41 19.85 -9.18 12.60
C ASN A 41 20.23 -7.90 13.39
N ASP A 42 19.29 -7.28 14.13
CA ASP A 42 19.48 -6.00 14.81
C ASP A 42 19.96 -4.86 13.89
N ILE A 43 19.64 -4.92 12.59
CA ILE A 43 19.99 -3.89 11.61
C ILE A 43 18.84 -2.88 11.51
N GLN A 44 19.11 -1.63 11.91
CA GLN A 44 18.15 -0.53 11.80
C GLN A 44 17.88 -0.19 10.32
N PRO A 45 16.62 0.00 9.90
CA PRO A 45 16.33 0.42 8.54
C PRO A 45 16.95 1.80 8.22
N PRO A 46 17.37 2.03 6.98
CA PRO A 46 17.84 3.35 6.55
C PRO A 46 16.70 4.38 6.72
N MET A 47 17.06 5.59 7.16
CA MET A 47 16.11 6.69 7.41
C MET A 47 15.38 7.18 6.14
N HIS A 48 15.80 6.72 4.96
CA HIS A 48 15.25 7.11 3.68
C HIS A 48 14.88 5.88 2.86
N SER A 49 13.63 5.85 2.37
CA SER A 49 13.05 4.76 1.56
C SER A 49 13.63 4.63 0.15
N TRP A 50 14.61 5.47 -0.25
CA TRP A 50 15.16 5.54 -1.61
C TRP A 50 16.68 5.30 -1.70
N ILE A 51 17.26 4.61 -0.72
CA ILE A 51 18.54 3.88 -0.83
C ILE A 51 18.20 2.40 -0.85
#